data_AF-A0A433QUB0-F1
#
_entry.id   AF-A0A433QUB0-F1
#
_cell.length_a   1.000
_cell.length_b   1.000
_cell.length_c   1.000
_cell.angle_alpha   90.00
_cell.angle_beta   90.00
_cell.angle_gamma   90.00
#
_symmetry.space_group_name_H-M   'P 1'
#
loop_
_entity.id
_entity.type
_entity.pdbx_description
1 polymer ?
#
loop_
_entity_poly.entity_id
_entity_poly.type
_entity_poly.pdbx_seq_one_letter_code
_entity_poly.pdbx_strand_id
1 'polypeptide(L)'
;MIAGLGEASHLVVARLHTISVHYRNLIAHFETQIRVRAPLGFGAVIHGEGANRIPNTCNFSVVRVGADTEGATTAMALVKRLLEKGVTVGKGAACHTGVDGPSATLLAMQVPPVIARSAIRFSVGRETKVEDVDRVVALIWETVLEVLGDAATA
;
A
#
# COMPACT_ATOMS: atom_id res chain seq x y z
N MET A 1 2.86 1.23 31.60
CA MET A 1 2.89 0.60 30.26
C MET A 1 2.69 -0.92 30.30
N ILE A 2 3.22 -1.66 31.27
CA ILE A 2 3.09 -3.14 31.33
C ILE A 2 1.64 -3.61 31.49
N ALA A 3 0.88 -3.06 32.45
CA ALA A 3 -0.53 -3.44 32.66
C ALA A 3 -1.43 -3.10 31.45
N GLY A 4 -1.22 -1.93 30.83
CA GLY A 4 -1.98 -1.51 29.64
C GLY A 4 -1.70 -2.36 28.40
N LEU A 5 -0.44 -2.78 28.16
CA LEU A 5 -0.10 -3.72 27.09
C LEU A 5 -0.71 -5.10 27.36
N GLY A 6 -0.68 -5.56 28.61
CA GLY A 6 -1.30 -6.82 29.02
C GLY A 6 -2.80 -6.85 28.70
N GLU A 7 -3.53 -5.81 29.09
CA GLU A 7 -4.96 -5.70 28.81
C GLU A 7 -5.25 -5.60 27.30
N ALA A 8 -4.50 -4.78 26.56
CA ALA A 8 -4.64 -4.69 25.11
C ALA A 8 -4.40 -6.05 24.42
N SER A 9 -3.39 -6.80 24.87
CA SER A 9 -3.07 -8.13 24.35
C SER A 9 -4.20 -9.12 24.64
N HIS A 10 -4.73 -9.12 25.87
CA HIS A 10 -5.84 -9.97 26.26
C HIS A 10 -7.09 -9.73 25.39
N LEU A 11 -7.47 -8.45 25.21
CA LEU A 11 -8.61 -8.06 24.38
C LEU A 11 -8.45 -8.46 22.91
N VAL A 12 -7.23 -8.37 22.36
CA VAL A 12 -6.95 -8.76 20.97
C VAL A 12 -6.98 -10.27 20.82
N VAL A 13 -6.35 -11.03 21.73
CA VAL A 13 -6.31 -12.50 21.68
C VAL A 13 -7.72 -13.09 21.72
N ALA A 14 -8.61 -12.56 22.58
CA ALA A 14 -9.99 -13.00 22.68
C ALA A 14 -10.80 -12.85 21.37
N ARG A 15 -10.34 -11.99 20.44
CA ARG A 15 -11.04 -11.68 19.17
C ARG A 15 -10.18 -11.91 17.94
N LEU A 16 -9.01 -12.53 18.10
CA LEU A 16 -7.96 -12.57 17.08
C LEU A 16 -8.43 -13.20 15.78
N HIS A 17 -9.20 -14.30 15.87
CA HIS A 17 -9.76 -14.96 14.70
C HIS A 17 -10.69 -14.04 13.92
N THR A 18 -11.69 -13.45 14.57
CA THR A 18 -12.68 -12.55 13.94
C THR A 18 -12.00 -11.32 13.33
N ILE A 19 -11.06 -10.71 14.06
CA ILE A 19 -10.28 -9.56 13.58
C ILE A 19 -9.47 -9.97 12.35
N SER A 20 -8.82 -11.13 12.38
CA SER A 20 -8.00 -11.60 11.26
C SER A 20 -8.83 -11.90 10.01
N VAL A 21 -10.04 -12.46 10.16
CA VAL A 21 -10.97 -12.68 9.03
C VAL A 21 -11.39 -11.34 8.43
N HIS A 22 -11.81 -10.39 9.27
CA HIS A 22 -12.19 -9.05 8.82
C HIS A 22 -11.05 -8.35 8.04
N TYR A 23 -9.82 -8.38 8.57
CA TYR A 23 -8.65 -7.80 7.91
C TYR A 23 -8.33 -8.47 6.57
N ARG A 24 -8.35 -9.81 6.51
CA ARG A 24 -8.14 -10.54 5.26
C ARG A 24 -9.16 -10.16 4.19
N ASN A 25 -10.44 -10.03 4.57
CA ASN A 25 -11.49 -9.67 3.64
C ASN A 25 -11.27 -8.25 3.08
N LEU A 26 -10.90 -7.29 3.93
CA LEU A 26 -10.60 -5.92 3.48
C LEU A 26 -9.35 -5.85 2.59
N ILE A 27 -8.30 -6.60 2.92
CA ILE A 27 -7.08 -6.65 2.11
C ILE A 27 -7.35 -7.33 0.77
N ALA A 28 -8.07 -8.45 0.74
CA ALA A 28 -8.47 -9.10 -0.51
C ALA A 28 -9.34 -8.19 -1.38
N HIS A 29 -10.27 -7.43 -0.76
CA HIS A 29 -11.06 -6.42 -1.44
C HIS A 29 -10.17 -5.32 -2.02
N PHE A 30 -9.25 -4.76 -1.24
CA PHE A 30 -8.28 -3.76 -1.70
C PHE A 30 -7.45 -4.27 -2.88
N GLU A 31 -6.83 -5.46 -2.75
CA GLU A 31 -5.98 -6.08 -3.78
C GLU A 31 -6.74 -6.31 -5.09
N THR A 32 -8.04 -6.64 -5.00
CA THR A 32 -8.92 -6.77 -6.16
C THR A 32 -9.24 -5.40 -6.78
N GLN A 33 -9.71 -4.45 -5.97
CA GLN A 33 -10.17 -3.15 -6.45
C GLN A 33 -9.03 -2.30 -7.02
N ILE A 34 -7.83 -2.35 -6.41
CA ILE A 34 -6.67 -1.60 -6.92
C ILE A 34 -6.31 -2.06 -8.33
N ARG A 35 -6.43 -3.35 -8.64
CA ARG A 35 -6.19 -3.88 -9.99
C ARG A 35 -7.31 -3.55 -10.97
N VAL A 36 -8.56 -3.79 -10.58
CA VAL A 36 -9.73 -3.62 -11.47
C VAL A 36 -9.99 -2.15 -11.82
N ARG A 37 -9.75 -1.23 -10.88
CA ARG A 37 -9.97 0.21 -11.09
C ARG A 37 -8.75 0.93 -11.66
N ALA A 38 -7.71 0.21 -12.06
CA ALA A 38 -6.53 0.81 -12.65
C ALA A 38 -6.89 1.54 -13.96
N PRO A 39 -6.49 2.81 -14.14
CA PRO A 39 -6.66 3.52 -15.40
C PRO A 39 -5.88 2.84 -16.53
N LEU A 40 -6.28 3.12 -17.79
CA LEU A 40 -5.61 2.57 -18.97
C LEU A 40 -4.11 2.90 -18.96
N GLY A 41 -3.27 1.88 -19.17
CA GLY A 41 -1.81 2.03 -19.15
C GLY A 41 -1.19 2.03 -17.74
N PHE A 42 -1.96 1.73 -16.71
CA PHE A 42 -1.49 1.60 -15.33
C PHE A 42 -1.88 0.26 -14.72
N GLY A 43 -1.16 -0.12 -13.67
CA GLY A 43 -1.41 -1.34 -12.92
C GLY A 43 -0.78 -1.30 -11.53
N ALA A 44 -1.12 -2.30 -10.72
CA ALA A 44 -0.59 -2.46 -9.38
C ALA A 44 0.07 -3.85 -9.23
N VAL A 45 1.33 -3.86 -8.80
CA VAL A 45 2.08 -5.07 -8.48
C VAL A 45 2.01 -5.29 -6.98
N ILE A 46 1.49 -6.44 -6.55
CA ILE A 46 1.38 -6.81 -5.13
C ILE A 46 2.64 -7.59 -4.75
N HIS A 47 3.36 -7.09 -3.74
CA HIS A 47 4.57 -7.73 -3.25
C HIS A 47 4.22 -8.83 -2.24
N GLY A 48 4.75 -10.03 -2.47
CA GLY A 48 4.46 -11.21 -1.65
C GLY A 48 3.07 -11.80 -1.89
N GLU A 49 2.47 -11.58 -3.07
CA GLU A 49 1.23 -12.26 -3.47
C GLU A 49 1.37 -13.78 -3.34
N GLY A 50 0.35 -14.45 -2.80
CA GLY A 50 0.35 -15.89 -2.55
C GLY A 50 1.20 -16.36 -1.36
N ALA A 51 2.04 -15.51 -0.78
CA ALA A 51 2.82 -15.85 0.42
C ALA A 51 1.97 -15.78 1.69
N ASN A 52 2.42 -16.47 2.75
CA ASN A 52 1.84 -16.31 4.08
C ASN A 52 2.22 -14.93 4.65
N ARG A 53 1.23 -14.05 4.77
CA ARG A 53 1.39 -12.64 5.20
C ARG A 53 0.47 -12.32 6.36
N ILE A 54 0.82 -11.28 7.12
CA ILE A 54 -0.09 -10.72 8.13
C ILE A 54 -1.39 -10.24 7.46
N PRO A 55 -2.56 -10.43 8.10
CA PRO A 55 -3.85 -10.33 7.42
C PRO A 55 -4.27 -8.89 7.08
N ASN A 56 -3.61 -7.88 7.64
CA ASN A 56 -4.07 -6.49 7.59
C ASN A 56 -3.23 -5.58 6.71
N THR A 57 -2.26 -6.14 5.96
CA THR A 57 -1.27 -5.34 5.23
C THR A 57 -1.15 -5.82 3.79
N CYS A 58 -1.19 -4.87 2.85
CA CYS A 58 -0.81 -5.07 1.46
C CYS A 58 0.36 -4.14 1.13
N ASN A 59 1.48 -4.71 0.70
CA ASN A 59 2.57 -3.95 0.13
C ASN A 59 2.48 -4.03 -1.40
N PHE A 60 2.41 -2.90 -2.08
CA PHE A 60 2.20 -2.87 -3.53
C PHE A 60 2.97 -1.73 -4.17
N SER A 61 3.21 -1.83 -5.47
CA SER A 61 3.81 -0.78 -6.29
C SER A 61 2.87 -0.39 -7.42
N VAL A 62 2.77 0.90 -7.72
CA VAL A 62 2.08 1.38 -8.91
C VAL A 62 3.06 1.37 -10.09
N VAL A 63 2.62 0.81 -11.21
CA VAL A 63 3.42 0.65 -12.44
C VAL A 63 2.67 1.17 -13.66
N ARG A 64 3.42 1.59 -14.69
CA ARG A 64 2.88 1.81 -16.04
C ARG A 64 2.94 0.51 -16.80
N VAL A 65 1.86 0.16 -17.50
CA VAL A 65 1.75 -1.08 -18.27
C VAL A 65 2.04 -0.78 -19.73
N GLY A 66 3.08 -1.41 -20.28
CA GLY A 66 3.62 -1.18 -21.63
C GLY A 66 4.86 -2.05 -21.88
N ALA A 67 5.59 -1.79 -22.97
CA ALA A 67 6.74 -2.60 -23.39
C ALA A 67 7.82 -2.79 -22.30
N ASP A 68 8.02 -1.78 -21.44
CA ASP A 68 9.12 -1.76 -20.46
C ASP A 68 8.67 -1.74 -18.98
N THR A 69 7.36 -1.92 -18.69
CA THR A 69 6.74 -1.87 -17.34
C THR A 69 7.57 -1.15 -16.26
N GLU A 70 7.41 0.17 -16.17
CA GLU A 70 8.20 1.01 -15.27
C GLU A 70 7.42 1.41 -14.01
N GLY A 71 8.14 1.80 -12.95
CA GLY A 71 7.53 2.43 -11.78
C GLY A 71 6.83 3.73 -12.18
N ALA A 72 5.53 3.85 -11.87
CA ALA A 72 4.74 4.98 -12.36
C ALA A 72 5.09 6.31 -11.67
N THR A 73 5.49 6.27 -10.40
CA THR A 73 5.84 7.46 -9.63
C THR A 73 6.69 7.05 -8.43
N THR A 74 7.30 8.01 -7.75
CA THR A 74 7.98 7.73 -6.49
C THR A 74 6.95 7.53 -5.37
N ALA A 75 7.20 6.57 -4.48
CA ALA A 75 6.33 6.36 -3.32
C ALA A 75 6.19 7.63 -2.45
N MET A 76 7.24 8.46 -2.40
CA MET A 76 7.23 9.72 -1.63
C MET A 76 6.20 10.72 -2.15
N ALA A 77 6.15 10.96 -3.46
CA ALA A 77 5.20 11.90 -4.04
C ALA A 77 3.75 11.45 -3.81
N LEU A 78 3.47 10.16 -4.04
CA LEU A 78 2.14 9.58 -3.86
C LEU A 78 1.71 9.58 -2.38
N VAL A 79 2.58 9.17 -1.46
CA VAL A 79 2.27 9.19 -0.01
C VAL A 79 2.00 10.62 0.49
N LYS A 80 2.83 11.60 0.08
CA LYS A 80 2.63 13.00 0.48
C LYS A 80 1.28 13.53 0.02
N ARG A 81 0.94 13.30 -1.25
CA ARG A 81 -0.30 13.82 -1.84
C ARG A 81 -1.54 13.10 -1.28
N LEU A 82 -1.45 11.81 -0.99
CA LEU A 82 -2.51 11.08 -0.29
C LEU A 82 -2.74 11.61 1.13
N LEU A 83 -1.68 11.98 1.85
CA LEU A 83 -1.79 12.57 3.18
C LEU A 83 -2.54 13.91 3.14
N GLU A 84 -2.27 14.75 2.13
CA GLU A 84 -3.00 16.01 1.90
C GLU A 84 -4.50 15.78 1.63
N LYS A 85 -4.85 14.63 1.03
CA LYS A 85 -6.24 14.20 0.81
C LYS A 85 -6.86 13.46 2.00
N GLY A 86 -6.18 13.44 3.16
CA GLY A 86 -6.66 12.83 4.40
C GLY A 86 -6.48 11.31 4.48
N VAL A 87 -5.68 10.72 3.59
CA VAL A 87 -5.38 9.28 3.57
C VAL A 87 -3.96 9.03 4.06
N THR A 88 -3.83 8.35 5.19
CA THR A 88 -2.51 7.97 5.72
C THR A 88 -2.12 6.57 5.26
N VAL A 89 -1.05 6.47 4.47
CA VAL A 89 -0.44 5.21 4.03
C VAL A 89 1.05 5.20 4.38
N GLY A 90 1.62 4.02 4.56
CA GLY A 90 3.06 3.89 4.80
C GLY A 90 3.87 3.82 3.50
N LYS A 91 5.09 4.35 3.51
CA LYS A 91 6.08 4.03 2.45
C LYS A 91 6.59 2.60 2.65
N GLY A 92 6.73 1.82 1.57
CA GLY A 92 7.20 0.41 1.60
C GLY A 92 8.71 0.23 1.84
N ALA A 93 9.49 1.32 1.86
CA ALA A 93 10.86 1.33 2.34
C ALA A 93 10.83 1.68 3.83
N ALA A 94 11.34 0.76 4.66
CA ALA A 94 11.53 0.97 6.09
C ALA A 94 12.10 2.37 6.33
N CYS A 95 11.40 3.18 7.13
CA CYS A 95 11.91 4.43 7.65
C CYS A 95 13.17 4.12 8.46
N HIS A 96 14.35 4.26 7.86
CA HIS A 96 15.59 4.61 8.55
C HIS A 96 16.40 5.51 7.61
N THR A 97 16.72 6.70 8.13
CA THR A 97 17.83 7.57 7.70
C THR A 97 17.84 8.02 6.24
N GLY A 98 17.09 9.08 5.90
CA GLY A 98 17.46 10.08 4.86
C GLY A 98 17.84 9.66 3.44
N VAL A 99 17.78 8.37 3.08
CA VAL A 99 18.24 7.85 1.79
C VAL A 99 17.03 7.55 0.91
N ASP A 100 16.88 8.32 -0.17
CA ASP A 100 15.89 8.08 -1.23
C ASP A 100 16.31 6.89 -2.11
N GLY A 101 16.14 5.69 -1.56
CA GLY A 101 16.43 4.42 -2.22
C GLY A 101 15.22 3.48 -2.29
N PRO A 102 15.24 2.51 -3.23
CA PRO A 102 14.30 1.39 -3.21
C PRO A 102 14.43 0.57 -1.91
N SER A 103 13.35 -0.12 -1.53
CA SER A 103 13.36 -1.00 -0.35
C SER A 103 14.39 -2.13 -0.51
N ALA A 104 15.35 -2.23 0.42
CA ALA A 104 16.35 -3.29 0.43
C ALA A 104 15.71 -4.69 0.49
N THR A 105 14.57 -4.84 1.17
CA THR A 105 13.81 -6.09 1.19
C THR A 105 13.24 -6.43 -0.18
N LEU A 106 12.67 -5.45 -0.90
CA LEU A 106 12.15 -5.69 -2.26
C LEU A 106 13.28 -6.01 -3.24
N LEU A 107 14.44 -5.35 -3.11
CA LEU A 107 15.62 -5.70 -3.90
C LEU A 107 16.10 -7.13 -3.61
N ALA A 108 16.13 -7.54 -2.35
CA ALA A 108 16.48 -8.91 -1.98
C ALA A 108 15.48 -9.93 -2.55
N MET A 109 14.20 -9.56 -2.63
CA MET A 109 13.14 -10.33 -3.32
C MET A 109 13.24 -10.29 -4.85
N GLN A 110 14.30 -9.70 -5.42
CA GLN A 110 14.53 -9.54 -6.86
C GLN A 110 13.47 -8.68 -7.57
N VAL A 111 12.79 -7.78 -6.84
CA VAL A 111 11.91 -6.78 -7.46
C VAL A 111 12.77 -5.74 -8.18
N PRO A 112 12.49 -5.42 -9.45
CA PRO A 112 13.24 -4.41 -10.19
C PRO A 112 13.31 -3.08 -9.43
N PRO A 113 14.48 -2.41 -9.35
CA PRO A 113 14.63 -1.17 -8.58
C PRO A 113 13.62 -0.08 -8.94
N VAL A 114 13.25 0.03 -10.22
CA VAL A 114 12.28 1.01 -10.70
C VAL A 114 10.88 0.77 -10.10
N ILE A 115 10.46 -0.49 -9.94
CA ILE A 115 9.19 -0.87 -9.30
C ILE A 115 9.31 -0.75 -7.78
N ALA A 116 10.45 -1.14 -7.20
CA ALA A 116 10.68 -1.07 -5.76
C ALA A 116 10.68 0.38 -5.21
N ARG A 117 11.00 1.38 -6.04
CA ARG A 117 10.91 2.81 -5.69
C ARG A 117 9.48 3.32 -5.55
N SER A 118 8.50 2.66 -6.16
CA SER A 118 7.07 3.03 -6.09
C SER A 118 6.30 2.25 -5.02
N ALA A 119 6.99 1.52 -4.13
CA ALA A 119 6.36 0.66 -3.14
C ALA A 119 5.68 1.42 -1.98
N ILE A 120 4.40 1.08 -1.76
CA ILE A 120 3.52 1.62 -0.72
C ILE A 120 2.99 0.47 0.12
N ARG A 121 2.94 0.71 1.44
CA ARG A 121 2.30 -0.17 2.41
C ARG A 121 0.93 0.38 2.77
N PHE A 122 -0.11 -0.29 2.29
CA PHE A 122 -1.48 -0.11 2.73
C PHE A 122 -1.78 -1.04 3.91
N SER A 123 -2.48 -0.53 4.92
CA SER A 123 -2.79 -1.30 6.12
C SER A 123 -4.16 -0.90 6.65
N VAL A 124 -4.93 -1.89 7.12
CA VAL A 124 -6.29 -1.70 7.65
C VAL A 124 -6.32 -1.94 9.16
N GLY A 125 -7.30 -1.32 9.82
CA GLY A 125 -7.54 -1.41 11.26
C GLY A 125 -8.95 -1.91 11.58
N ARG A 126 -9.23 -2.08 12.88
CA ARG A 126 -10.50 -2.65 13.40
C ARG A 126 -11.74 -1.92 12.91
N GLU A 127 -11.63 -0.62 12.69
CA GLU A 127 -12.75 0.25 12.34
C GLU A 127 -12.81 0.54 10.84
N THR A 128 -11.87 0.02 10.05
CA THR A 128 -11.87 0.19 8.60
C THR A 128 -13.05 -0.55 7.99
N LYS A 129 -13.76 0.10 7.08
CA LYS A 129 -14.89 -0.48 6.37
C LYS A 129 -14.56 -0.66 4.89
N VAL A 130 -15.42 -1.40 4.18
CA VAL A 130 -15.27 -1.66 2.75
C VAL A 130 -15.32 -0.34 1.96
N GLU A 131 -16.19 0.58 2.38
CA GLU A 131 -16.36 1.88 1.75
C GLU A 131 -15.10 2.76 1.89
N ASP A 132 -14.40 2.64 3.02
CA ASP A 132 -13.11 3.33 3.22
C ASP A 132 -12.07 2.81 2.23
N VAL A 133 -12.03 1.49 2.01
CA VAL A 133 -11.14 0.86 1.03
C VAL A 133 -11.45 1.32 -0.39
N ASP A 134 -12.73 1.34 -0.77
CA ASP A 134 -13.17 1.80 -2.09
C ASP A 134 -12.77 3.26 -2.34
N ARG A 135 -12.95 4.11 -1.33
CA ARG A 135 -12.56 5.52 -1.38
C ARG A 135 -11.05 5.69 -1.52
N VAL A 136 -10.27 4.94 -0.75
CA VAL A 136 -8.80 5.00 -0.83
C VAL A 136 -8.30 4.54 -2.19
N VAL A 137 -8.86 3.47 -2.76
CA VAL A 137 -8.49 3.00 -4.11
C VAL A 137 -8.74 4.08 -5.16
N ALA A 138 -9.89 4.76 -5.11
CA ALA A 138 -10.19 5.86 -6.02
C ALA A 138 -9.18 7.01 -5.87
N LEU A 139 -8.90 7.41 -4.63
CA LEU A 139 -7.94 8.48 -4.33
C LEU A 139 -6.50 8.13 -4.75
N ILE A 140 -6.09 6.86 -4.64
CA ILE A 140 -4.77 6.41 -5.12
C ILE A 140 -4.67 6.65 -6.62
N TRP A 141 -5.65 6.21 -7.41
CA TRP A 141 -5.59 6.35 -8.86
C TRP A 141 -5.72 7.80 -9.33
N GLU A 142 -6.60 8.57 -8.71
CA GLU A 142 -6.70 10.02 -8.95
C GLU A 142 -5.36 10.71 -8.68
N THR A 143 -4.74 10.42 -7.55
CA THR A 143 -3.44 10.99 -7.17
C THR A 143 -2.32 10.55 -8.11
N VAL A 144 -2.33 9.30 -8.58
CA VAL A 144 -1.34 8.82 -9.56
C VAL A 144 -1.41 9.64 -10.85
N LEU A 145 -2.62 9.92 -11.33
CA LEU A 145 -2.83 10.73 -12.54
C LEU A 145 -2.41 12.19 -12.34
N GLU A 146 -2.72 12.79 -11.19
CA GLU A 146 -2.27 14.16 -10.84
C GLU A 146 -0.75 14.27 -10.82
N VAL A 147 -0.07 13.42 -10.05
CA VAL A 147 1.40 13.48 -9.87
C VAL A 147 2.13 13.28 -11.20
N LEU A 148 1.57 12.48 -12.10
CA LEU A 148 2.12 12.27 -13.43
C LEU A 148 1.81 13.41 -14.41
N GLY A 149 0.65 14.04 -14.29
CA GLY A 149 0.30 15.25 -15.05
C GLY A 149 1.24 16.40 -14.72
N ASP A 150 1.48 16.64 -13.43
CA ASP A 150 2.38 17.71 -12.96
C ASP A 150 3.83 17.50 -13.45
N ALA A 151 4.29 16.24 -13.47
CA ALA A 151 5.63 15.88 -13.95
C ALA A 151 5.81 16.03 -15.47
N ALA A 152 4.72 16.03 -16.26
CA ALA A 152 4.77 16.27 -17.71
C ALA A 152 4.77 17.77 -18.05
N THR A 153 4.38 18.63 -17.11
CA THR A 153 4.32 20.10 -17.27
C THR A 153 5.52 20.85 -16.68
N ALA A 154 6.43 20.15 -16.00
CA ALA A 154 7.67 20.67 -15.40
C ALA A 154 8.89 20.32 -16.25
#